data_AF-A0A7J5A0K3-F1
#
_entry.id   AF-A0A7J5A0K3-F1
#
_cell.length_a   1.000
_cell.length_b   1.000
_cell.length_c   1.000
_cell.angle_alpha   90.00
_cell.angle_beta   90.00
_cell.angle_gamma   90.00
#
_symmetry.space_group_name_H-M   'P 1'
#
loop_
_entity.id
_entity.type
_entity.pdbx_description
1 polymer ?
#
loop_
_entity_poly.entity_id
_entity_poly.type
_entity_poly.pdbx_seq_one_letter_code
_entity_poly.pdbx_strand_id
1 'polypeptide(L)'
;MTHPYQVPQPPKRRTLRTVLIVVGVVVVLCCGGAGIGGFFLYKGAKGATDPARQAAESFVSHLEAGDPDAAYELLCGDTRGGYTREAFAQGVAQQPRIHSHKVNGVNVSSVNGRTSATVNMALTLGSGFTNQHTFRLVKEDGAWKVCGQPY
;
A
#
# COMPACT_ATOMS: atom_id res chain seq x y z
N MET A 1 3.41 -46.49 54.76
CA MET A 1 2.62 -46.15 53.55
C MET A 1 3.04 -44.77 53.11
N THR A 2 3.71 -44.70 51.97
CA THR A 2 4.33 -43.52 51.36
C THR A 2 3.35 -42.86 50.40
N HIS A 3 3.08 -41.56 50.58
CA HIS A 3 2.51 -40.71 49.53
C HIS A 3 3.43 -39.49 49.37
N PRO A 4 4.34 -39.47 48.38
CA PRO A 4 5.10 -38.27 48.08
C PRO A 4 4.20 -37.25 47.38
N TYR A 5 4.24 -36.03 47.90
CA TYR A 5 3.56 -34.85 47.40
C TYR A 5 4.14 -34.45 46.02
N GLN A 6 3.33 -34.47 44.96
CA GLN A 6 3.72 -33.94 43.64
C GLN A 6 3.59 -32.41 43.64
N VAL A 7 4.71 -31.71 43.49
CA VAL A 7 4.75 -30.27 43.29
C VAL A 7 4.40 -29.96 41.82
N PRO A 8 3.43 -29.09 41.51
CA PRO A 8 3.12 -28.71 40.13
C PRO A 8 4.30 -27.97 39.48
N GLN A 9 4.74 -28.43 38.32
CA GLN A 9 5.79 -27.74 37.56
C GLN A 9 5.22 -26.47 36.90
N PRO A 10 5.90 -25.31 36.98
CA PRO A 10 5.46 -24.11 36.30
C PRO A 10 5.52 -24.30 34.77
N PRO A 11 4.49 -23.91 34.01
CA PRO A 11 4.45 -24.15 32.58
C PRO A 11 5.61 -23.45 31.84
N LYS A 12 6.17 -24.24 30.91
CA LYS A 12 7.32 -24.03 30.04
C LYS A 12 7.33 -22.66 29.35
N ARG A 13 8.15 -21.72 29.86
CA ARG A 13 8.43 -20.37 29.29
C ARG A 13 8.88 -20.31 27.81
N ARG A 14 9.07 -21.46 27.14
CA ARG A 14 9.42 -21.51 25.72
C ARG A 14 8.23 -21.20 24.80
N THR A 15 6.99 -21.50 25.22
CA THR A 15 5.81 -21.21 24.38
C THR A 15 5.55 -19.72 24.25
N LEU A 16 5.77 -18.93 25.30
CA LEU A 16 5.63 -17.47 25.25
C LEU A 16 6.65 -16.79 24.33
N ARG A 17 7.91 -17.24 24.32
CA ARG A 17 8.92 -16.75 23.36
C ARG A 17 8.55 -17.14 21.93
N THR A 18 8.09 -18.37 21.70
CA THR A 18 7.64 -18.80 20.37
C THR A 18 6.40 -18.03 19.92
N VAL A 19 5.44 -17.77 20.81
CA VAL A 19 4.24 -16.98 20.52
C VAL A 19 4.60 -15.52 20.24
N LEU A 20 5.52 -14.90 20.99
CA LEU A 20 5.98 -13.53 20.72
C LEU A 20 6.75 -13.42 19.41
N ILE A 21 7.56 -14.44 19.06
CA ILE A 21 8.24 -14.47 17.75
C ILE A 21 7.23 -14.65 16.62
N VAL A 22 6.25 -15.54 16.78
CA VAL A 22 5.19 -15.76 15.78
C VAL A 22 4.33 -14.50 15.61
N VAL A 23 3.92 -13.84 16.71
CA VAL A 23 3.17 -12.57 16.65
C VAL A 23 4.03 -11.45 16.05
N GLY A 24 5.32 -11.37 16.41
CA GLY A 24 6.25 -10.41 15.81
C GLY A 24 6.42 -10.63 14.30
N VAL A 25 6.54 -11.89 13.87
CA VAL A 25 6.61 -12.24 12.44
C VAL A 25 5.28 -11.97 11.73
N VAL A 26 4.13 -12.18 12.36
CA VAL A 26 2.81 -11.85 11.80
C VAL A 26 2.61 -10.34 11.69
N VAL A 27 3.05 -9.55 12.67
CA VAL A 27 3.00 -8.08 12.59
C VAL A 27 3.99 -7.55 11.56
N VAL A 28 5.19 -8.12 11.45
CA VAL A 28 6.13 -7.76 10.38
C VAL A 28 5.65 -8.26 9.01
N LEU A 29 4.90 -9.37 8.91
CA LEU A 29 4.25 -9.77 7.66
C LEU A 29 3.05 -8.87 7.33
N CYS A 30 2.32 -8.41 8.34
CA CYS A 30 1.14 -7.55 8.19
C CYS A 30 1.51 -6.08 7.94
N CYS A 31 2.66 -5.61 8.46
CA CYS A 31 3.13 -4.23 8.34
C CYS A 31 4.41 -4.06 7.49
N GLY A 32 5.12 -5.14 7.19
CA GLY A 32 6.37 -5.14 6.41
C GLY A 32 6.46 -6.26 5.36
N GLY A 33 5.41 -7.08 5.20
CA GLY A 33 5.37 -8.24 4.32
C GLY A 33 4.29 -8.17 3.25
N ALA A 34 3.90 -6.98 2.82
CA ALA A 34 3.13 -6.79 1.58
C ALA A 34 3.99 -7.00 0.31
N GLY A 35 4.99 -7.87 0.38
CA GLY A 35 5.96 -8.09 -0.71
C GLY A 35 5.74 -9.38 -1.51
N ILE A 36 5.26 -10.48 -0.90
CA ILE A 36 5.32 -11.79 -1.57
C ILE A 36 4.17 -12.70 -1.07
N GLY A 37 3.10 -12.88 -1.87
CA GLY A 37 2.29 -14.12 -1.84
C GLY A 37 0.79 -14.07 -1.47
N GLY A 38 0.10 -12.92 -1.57
CA GLY A 38 -1.18 -12.76 -0.85
C GLY A 38 -2.51 -12.64 -1.60
N PHE A 39 -2.65 -12.70 -2.94
CA PHE A 39 -4.00 -12.82 -3.53
C PHE A 39 -4.03 -13.35 -4.97
N PHE A 40 -3.89 -14.68 -5.11
CA PHE A 40 -4.19 -15.45 -6.32
C PHE A 40 -5.69 -15.46 -6.72
N LEU A 41 -6.49 -14.47 -6.31
CA LEU A 41 -7.94 -14.65 -6.17
C LEU A 41 -8.85 -13.58 -6.81
N TYR A 42 -8.47 -12.92 -7.92
CA TYR A 42 -9.51 -12.37 -8.83
C TYR A 42 -9.09 -12.40 -10.31
N LYS A 43 -9.04 -13.63 -10.83
CA LYS A 43 -9.44 -14.03 -12.19
C LYS A 43 -9.19 -13.04 -13.36
N GLY A 44 -8.11 -13.28 -14.10
CA GLY A 44 -8.31 -13.72 -15.50
C GLY A 44 -8.05 -12.77 -16.66
N ALA A 45 -7.50 -11.54 -16.52
CA ALA A 45 -7.32 -10.68 -17.71
C ALA A 45 -6.10 -9.71 -17.77
N LYS A 46 -5.24 -9.57 -16.75
CA LYS A 46 -4.44 -8.33 -16.58
C LYS A 46 -2.97 -8.49 -16.14
N GLY A 47 -2.25 -9.49 -16.68
CA GLY A 47 -0.90 -9.86 -16.23
C GLY A 47 0.20 -8.77 -16.21
N ALA A 48 0.04 -7.65 -16.92
CA ALA A 48 0.99 -6.52 -16.89
C ALA A 48 0.41 -5.22 -16.28
N THR A 49 -0.91 -5.07 -16.26
CA THR A 49 -1.59 -3.88 -15.75
C THR A 49 -1.91 -3.98 -14.25
N ASP A 50 -1.98 -5.19 -13.71
CA ASP A 50 -2.31 -5.41 -12.30
C ASP A 50 -1.31 -4.80 -11.30
N PRO A 51 0.01 -4.87 -11.49
CA PRO A 51 0.95 -4.29 -10.52
C PRO A 51 0.90 -2.75 -10.49
N ALA A 52 0.74 -2.12 -11.65
CA ALA A 52 0.59 -0.66 -11.75
C ALA A 52 -0.74 -0.19 -11.14
N ARG A 53 -1.81 -0.97 -11.36
CA ARG A 53 -3.12 -0.74 -10.75
C ARG A 53 -3.04 -0.78 -9.23
N GLN A 54 -2.46 -1.85 -8.68
CA GLN A 54 -2.34 -2.03 -7.23
C GLN A 54 -1.52 -0.92 -6.57
N ALA A 55 -0.44 -0.46 -7.23
CA ALA A 55 0.36 0.65 -6.72
C ALA A 55 -0.44 1.97 -6.66
N ALA A 56 -1.23 2.27 -7.69
CA ALA A 56 -2.11 3.43 -7.70
C ALA A 56 -3.22 3.30 -6.65
N GLU A 57 -3.85 2.12 -6.52
CA GLU A 57 -4.89 1.85 -5.53
C GLU A 57 -4.32 2.02 -4.11
N SER A 58 -3.10 1.52 -3.86
CA SER A 58 -2.42 1.68 -2.57
C SER A 58 -2.17 3.16 -2.25
N PHE A 59 -1.67 3.93 -3.22
CA PHE A 59 -1.47 5.37 -3.06
C PHE A 59 -2.75 6.10 -2.66
N VAL A 60 -3.86 5.86 -3.38
CA VAL A 60 -5.15 6.48 -3.06
C VAL A 60 -5.69 5.99 -1.72
N SER A 61 -5.51 4.71 -1.39
CA SER A 61 -5.97 4.15 -0.11
C SER A 61 -5.23 4.76 1.09
N HIS A 62 -3.95 5.11 0.96
CA HIS A 62 -3.24 5.90 1.98
C HIS A 62 -3.82 7.31 2.13
N LEU A 63 -4.20 7.97 1.02
CA LEU A 63 -4.87 9.28 1.08
C LEU A 63 -6.27 9.18 1.74
N GLU A 64 -7.02 8.12 1.46
CA GLU A 64 -8.31 7.82 2.12
C GLU A 64 -8.15 7.58 3.62
N ALA A 65 -7.10 6.85 4.02
CA ALA A 65 -6.76 6.60 5.42
C ALA A 65 -6.27 7.85 6.16
N GLY A 66 -6.01 8.96 5.44
CA GLY A 66 -5.45 10.18 6.02
C GLY A 66 -3.96 10.06 6.35
N ASP A 67 -3.25 9.18 5.64
CA ASP A 67 -1.80 8.96 5.78
C ASP A 67 -1.05 9.47 4.53
N PRO A 68 -0.88 10.80 4.39
CA PRO A 68 -0.14 11.37 3.27
C PRO A 68 1.36 11.01 3.34
N ASP A 69 1.87 10.65 4.50
CA ASP A 69 3.27 10.27 4.69
C ASP A 69 3.59 8.93 4.01
N ALA A 70 2.70 7.95 4.17
CA ALA A 70 2.81 6.68 3.45
C ALA A 70 2.56 6.85 1.94
N ALA A 71 1.61 7.70 1.55
CA ALA A 71 1.38 8.04 0.15
C ALA A 71 2.61 8.70 -0.50
N TYR A 72 3.32 9.57 0.23
CA TYR A 72 4.54 10.23 -0.23
C TYR A 72 5.67 9.24 -0.54
N GLU A 73 5.80 8.16 0.21
CA GLU A 73 6.83 7.12 -0.05
C GLU A 73 6.55 6.32 -1.34
N LEU A 74 5.32 6.33 -1.83
CA LEU A 74 4.93 5.74 -3.11
C LEU A 74 5.16 6.68 -4.30
N LEU A 75 5.54 7.93 -4.06
CA LEU A 75 5.91 8.86 -5.12
C LEU A 75 7.28 8.49 -5.72
N CYS A 76 7.44 8.80 -7.00
CA CYS A 76 8.70 8.59 -7.71
C CYS A 76 9.76 9.60 -7.29
N GLY A 77 11.03 9.26 -7.54
CA GLY A 77 12.17 10.09 -7.14
C GLY A 77 12.05 11.53 -7.66
N ASP A 78 11.64 11.69 -8.92
CA ASP A 78 11.47 13.00 -9.56
C ASP A 78 10.40 13.87 -8.84
N THR A 79 9.23 13.29 -8.52
CA THR A 79 8.17 14.03 -7.81
C THR A 79 8.59 14.33 -6.36
N ARG A 80 9.27 13.40 -5.68
CA ARG A 80 9.82 13.63 -4.33
C ARG A 80 10.93 14.69 -4.31
N GLY A 81 11.66 14.86 -5.40
CA GLY A 81 12.65 15.93 -5.55
C GLY A 81 12.01 17.31 -5.75
N GLY A 82 10.79 17.35 -6.32
CA GLY A 82 10.05 18.59 -6.59
C GLY A 82 9.17 19.08 -5.44
N TYR A 83 8.72 18.18 -4.56
CA TYR A 83 7.86 18.51 -3.42
C TYR A 83 8.45 17.98 -2.12
N THR A 84 8.55 18.81 -1.09
CA THR A 84 8.85 18.29 0.25
C THR A 84 7.67 17.47 0.76
N ARG A 85 7.95 16.54 1.69
CA ARG A 85 6.93 15.71 2.36
C ARG A 85 5.85 16.58 3.00
N GLU A 86 6.25 17.66 3.65
CA GLU A 86 5.35 18.60 4.33
C GLU A 86 4.48 19.35 3.32
N ALA A 87 5.04 19.79 2.20
CA ALA A 87 4.30 20.47 1.13
C ALA A 87 3.26 19.54 0.49
N PHE A 88 3.62 18.26 0.28
CA PHE A 88 2.70 17.25 -0.19
C PHE A 88 1.55 17.02 0.81
N ALA A 89 1.87 16.81 2.10
CA ALA A 89 0.86 16.62 3.14
C ALA A 89 -0.08 17.82 3.27
N GLN A 90 0.46 19.05 3.18
CA GLN A 90 -0.35 20.27 3.17
C GLN A 90 -1.27 20.35 1.94
N GLY A 91 -0.77 20.00 0.75
CA GLY A 91 -1.58 19.96 -0.47
C GLY A 91 -2.71 18.94 -0.38
N VAL A 92 -2.43 17.74 0.13
CA VAL A 92 -3.45 16.71 0.40
C VAL A 92 -4.46 17.18 1.43
N ALA A 93 -4.03 17.87 2.49
CA ALA A 93 -4.93 18.39 3.53
C ALA A 93 -5.86 19.50 3.03
N GLN A 94 -5.45 20.24 1.99
CA GLN A 94 -6.30 21.25 1.33
C GLN A 94 -7.32 20.63 0.36
N GLN A 95 -7.12 19.39 -0.06
CA GLN A 95 -8.02 18.68 -0.96
C GLN A 95 -9.23 18.11 -0.18
N PRO A 96 -10.40 17.98 -0.83
CA PRO A 96 -11.52 17.26 -0.25
C PRO A 96 -11.14 15.80 0.04
N ARG A 97 -11.56 15.30 1.20
CA ARG A 97 -11.31 13.92 1.62
C ARG A 97 -11.95 12.94 0.63
N ILE A 98 -11.14 12.01 0.15
CA ILE A 98 -11.60 10.89 -0.68
C ILE A 98 -12.31 9.91 0.26
N HIS A 99 -13.55 9.56 -0.08
CA HIS A 99 -14.35 8.58 0.65
C HIS A 99 -14.18 7.17 0.05
N SER A 100 -14.12 7.09 -1.28
CA SER A 100 -13.89 5.84 -1.99
C SER A 100 -13.32 6.08 -3.38
N HIS A 101 -12.61 5.10 -3.91
CA HIS A 101 -12.06 5.12 -5.26
C HIS A 101 -12.54 3.94 -6.11
N LYS A 102 -12.53 4.12 -7.43
CA LYS A 102 -12.79 3.08 -8.42
C LYS A 102 -11.84 3.22 -9.60
N VAL A 103 -11.18 2.14 -9.97
CA VAL A 103 -10.34 2.12 -11.18
C VAL A 103 -11.20 1.96 -12.42
N ASN A 104 -11.13 2.94 -13.32
CA ASN A 104 -11.86 2.95 -14.59
C ASN A 104 -11.04 2.33 -15.72
N GLY A 105 -9.72 2.54 -15.70
CA GLY A 105 -8.84 2.06 -16.76
C GLY A 105 -7.37 2.10 -16.37
N VAL A 106 -6.59 1.20 -16.96
CA VAL A 106 -5.14 1.13 -16.76
C VAL A 106 -4.50 0.95 -18.12
N ASN A 107 -3.62 1.87 -18.48
CA ASN A 107 -2.85 1.80 -19.70
C ASN A 107 -1.37 1.71 -19.33
N VAL A 108 -0.70 0.62 -19.73
CA VAL A 108 0.75 0.46 -19.53
C VAL A 108 1.43 0.64 -20.87
N SER A 109 2.47 1.47 -20.89
CA SER A 109 3.31 1.70 -22.05
C SER A 109 4.77 1.51 -21.65
N SER A 110 5.56 0.90 -22.54
CA SER A 110 7.01 0.84 -22.38
C SER A 110 7.64 1.52 -23.57
N VAL A 111 8.44 2.54 -23.31
CA VAL A 111 9.11 3.35 -24.34
C VAL A 111 10.58 3.46 -23.97
N ASN A 112 11.47 3.11 -24.90
CA ASN A 112 12.92 3.17 -24.69
C ASN A 112 13.40 2.42 -23.43
N GLY A 113 12.79 1.27 -23.13
CA GLY A 113 13.12 0.47 -21.94
C GLY A 113 12.58 1.04 -20.61
N ARG A 114 11.92 2.20 -20.62
CA ARG A 114 11.21 2.76 -19.47
C ARG A 114 9.75 2.36 -19.52
N THR A 115 9.30 1.65 -18.49
CA THR A 115 7.90 1.25 -18.36
C THR A 115 7.14 2.28 -17.52
N SER A 116 6.08 2.83 -18.09
CA SER A 116 5.15 3.76 -17.45
C SER A 116 3.73 3.22 -17.51
N ALA A 117 2.89 3.68 -16.61
CA ALA A 117 1.48 3.37 -16.60
C ALA A 117 0.66 4.62 -16.33
N THR A 118 -0.56 4.63 -16.85
CA THR A 118 -1.55 5.65 -16.62
C THR A 118 -2.78 4.96 -16.07
N VAL A 119 -3.20 5.34 -14.86
CA VAL A 119 -4.32 4.74 -14.16
C VAL A 119 -5.40 5.79 -13.99
N ASN A 120 -6.53 5.56 -14.64
CA ASN A 120 -7.69 6.43 -14.58
C ASN A 120 -8.59 5.94 -13.45
N MET A 121 -8.86 6.79 -12.47
CA MET A 121 -9.68 6.50 -11.30
C MET A 121 -10.82 7.49 -11.17
N ALA A 122 -11.96 7.01 -10.70
CA ALA A 122 -13.04 7.82 -10.17
C ALA A 122 -12.86 7.91 -8.65
N LEU A 123 -12.68 9.12 -8.13
CA LEU A 123 -12.57 9.43 -6.70
C LEU A 123 -13.89 10.03 -6.23
N THR A 124 -14.60 9.31 -5.38
CA THR A 124 -15.80 9.81 -4.72
C THR A 124 -15.37 10.54 -3.45
N LEU A 125 -15.71 11.82 -3.39
CA LEU A 125 -15.40 12.70 -2.27
C LEU A 125 -16.47 12.58 -1.18
N GLY A 126 -16.18 13.05 0.04
CA GLY A 126 -17.14 13.06 1.14
C GLY A 126 -18.45 13.84 0.86
N SER A 127 -18.45 14.74 -0.13
CA SER A 127 -19.65 15.45 -0.62
C SER A 127 -20.57 14.59 -1.50
N GLY A 128 -20.16 13.36 -1.86
CA GLY A 128 -20.83 12.50 -2.83
C GLY A 128 -20.47 12.82 -4.30
N PHE A 129 -19.72 13.89 -4.55
CA PHE A 129 -19.22 14.20 -5.88
C PHE A 129 -18.13 13.21 -6.31
N THR A 130 -18.20 12.75 -7.57
CA THR A 130 -17.18 11.85 -8.13
C THR A 130 -16.32 12.59 -9.14
N ASN A 131 -15.03 12.70 -8.86
CA ASN A 131 -14.06 13.31 -9.75
C ASN A 131 -13.26 12.23 -10.50
N GLN A 132 -13.01 12.41 -11.79
CA GLN A 132 -12.09 11.53 -12.53
C GLN A 132 -10.68 12.09 -12.46
N HIS A 133 -9.75 11.29 -11.96
CA HIS A 133 -8.35 11.64 -11.85
C HIS A 133 -7.47 10.58 -12.54
N THR A 134 -6.43 11.06 -13.22
CA THR A 134 -5.51 10.19 -13.95
C THR A 134 -4.15 10.24 -13.26
N PHE A 135 -3.79 9.13 -12.64
CA PHE A 135 -2.49 8.96 -12.01
C PHE A 135 -1.48 8.43 -13.02
N ARG A 136 -0.34 9.09 -13.14
CA ARG A 136 0.80 8.59 -13.91
C ARG A 136 1.72 7.82 -12.96
N LEU A 137 2.17 6.65 -13.40
CA LEU A 137 3.10 5.81 -12.68
C LEU A 137 4.28 5.47 -13.58
N VAL A 138 5.43 5.26 -12.96
CA VAL A 138 6.64 4.77 -13.61
C VAL A 138 7.17 3.59 -12.82
N LYS A 139 7.84 2.68 -13.51
CA LYS A 139 8.54 1.57 -12.87
C LYS A 139 9.98 1.99 -12.57
N GLU A 140 10.29 2.18 -11.29
CA GLU A 140 11.61 2.53 -10.76
C GLU A 140 12.09 1.37 -9.87
N ASP A 141 13.31 0.88 -10.10
CA ASP A 141 13.93 -0.20 -9.30
C ASP A 141 13.05 -1.46 -9.12
N GLY A 142 12.23 -1.76 -10.13
CA GLY A 142 11.30 -2.88 -10.09
C GLY A 142 9.96 -2.60 -9.42
N ALA A 143 9.82 -1.46 -8.72
CA ALA A 143 8.60 -1.01 -8.07
C ALA A 143 7.85 0.04 -8.90
N TRP A 144 6.52 0.07 -8.78
CA TRP A 144 5.71 1.11 -9.39
C TRP A 144 5.60 2.31 -8.45
N LYS A 145 5.90 3.49 -8.98
CA LYS A 145 5.90 4.75 -8.26
C LYS A 145 5.00 5.75 -8.96
N VAL A 146 4.24 6.52 -8.19
CA VAL A 146 3.36 7.57 -8.70
C VAL A 146 4.20 8.81 -9.05
N CYS A 147 4.10 9.26 -10.29
CA CYS A 147 4.84 10.40 -10.82
C CYS A 147 3.89 11.49 -11.31
N GLY A 148 4.41 12.72 -11.37
CA GLY A 148 3.70 13.89 -11.89
C GLY A 148 3.17 14.78 -10.78
N GLN A 149 2.06 15.46 -11.05
CA GLN A 149 1.29 16.21 -10.06
C GLN A 149 0.23 15.27 -9.48
N PRO A 150 0.38 14.81 -8.23
CA PRO A 150 -0.51 13.81 -7.64
C PRO A 150 -1.87 14.38 -7.19
N TYR A 151 -2.22 15.62 -7.57
CA TYR A 151 -3.39 16.34 -7.08
C TYR A 151 -3.86 17.44 -8.02
#